data_AF-A0A5D0UGL0-F1
#
_entry.id   AF-A0A5D0UGL0-F1
#
_cell.length_a   1.000
_cell.length_b   1.000
_cell.length_c   1.000
_cell.angle_alpha   90.00
_cell.angle_beta   90.00
_cell.angle_gamma   90.00
#
_symmetry.space_group_name_H-M   'P 1'
#
loop_
_entity.id
_entity.type
_entity.pdbx_description
1 polymer ?
#
loop_
_entity_poly.entity_id
_entity_poly.type
_entity_poly.pdbx_seq_one_letter_code
_entity_poly.pdbx_strand_id
1 'polypeptide(L)'
;MADDENERVLAELQKELSARPLTIGVVGVSGVGKSTLVNTICNTDLPTSATVACTKEFEAQDVVLNAQDGSVRDYRAKLRIVDAPGLGESVDKDPEYLAMYRSELPKCDVVLWLSAARNRAVALEQRYLQELAEFGDRTVFGLSQADLVDPLDWDSTVNLPSETQERNIREICQDRAAKFSDALGEDVAFIPVSSGKRYNLQPLFTELLERSPDERAWMIALLKAFTVDDWIPEGFREGRSESSRSAGQSGFSGLFRKKRD
;
A
#
# COMPACT_ATOMS: atom_id res chain seq x y z
N MET A 1 -21.92 11.88 32.93
CA MET A 1 -22.73 10.78 32.36
C MET A 1 -22.42 10.57 30.89
N ALA A 2 -22.52 11.59 30.01
CA ALA A 2 -22.11 11.46 28.60
C ALA A 2 -20.59 11.21 28.44
N ASP A 3 -19.75 11.84 29.28
CA ASP A 3 -18.28 11.63 29.21
C ASP A 3 -17.85 10.22 29.66
N ASP A 4 -18.47 9.66 30.71
CA ASP A 4 -18.21 8.27 31.15
C ASP A 4 -18.62 7.22 30.12
N GLU A 5 -19.70 7.48 29.36
CA GLU A 5 -20.18 6.58 28.32
C GLU A 5 -19.26 6.62 27.10
N ASN A 6 -18.81 7.80 26.69
CA ASN A 6 -17.82 7.99 25.62
C ASN A 6 -16.49 7.32 25.96
N GLU A 7 -16.01 7.45 27.20
CA GLU A 7 -14.73 6.87 27.62
C GLU A 7 -14.77 5.33 27.62
N ARG A 8 -15.91 4.73 28.01
CA ARG A 8 -16.12 3.27 27.90
C ARG A 8 -16.18 2.78 26.46
N VAL A 9 -16.85 3.52 25.58
CA VAL A 9 -16.92 3.18 24.15
C VAL A 9 -15.53 3.25 23.52
N LEU A 10 -14.76 4.29 23.82
CA LEU A 10 -13.38 4.44 23.33
C LEU A 10 -12.47 3.30 23.82
N ALA A 11 -12.59 2.90 25.09
CA ALA A 11 -11.81 1.80 25.64
C ALA A 11 -12.12 0.44 24.96
N GLU A 12 -13.40 0.14 24.70
CA GLU A 12 -13.77 -1.10 24.01
C GLU A 12 -13.33 -1.08 22.55
N LEU A 13 -13.44 0.06 21.85
CA LEU A 13 -12.91 0.22 20.49
C LEU A 13 -11.39 0.00 20.45
N GLN A 14 -10.64 0.59 21.38
CA GLN A 14 -9.19 0.44 21.44
C GLN A 14 -8.77 -1.02 21.71
N LYS A 15 -9.53 -1.73 22.55
CA LYS A 15 -9.32 -3.15 22.84
C LYS A 15 -9.57 -4.00 21.59
N GLU A 16 -10.65 -3.75 20.85
CA GLU A 16 -10.96 -4.48 19.61
C GLU A 16 -9.90 -4.23 18.54
N LEU A 17 -9.51 -2.97 18.31
CA LEU A 17 -8.42 -2.62 17.39
C LEU A 17 -7.10 -3.33 17.72
N SER A 18 -6.82 -3.49 19.01
CA SER A 18 -5.60 -4.13 19.49
C SER A 18 -5.64 -5.65 19.37
N ALA A 19 -6.83 -6.25 19.48
CA ALA A 19 -7.03 -7.69 19.41
C ALA A 19 -7.13 -8.21 17.97
N ARG A 20 -7.74 -7.43 17.06
CA ARG A 20 -7.93 -7.77 15.66
C ARG A 20 -7.44 -6.65 14.75
N PRO A 21 -6.11 -6.45 14.62
CA PRO A 21 -5.57 -5.43 13.73
C PRO A 21 -6.04 -5.64 12.28
N LEU A 22 -6.12 -4.54 11.53
CA LEU A 22 -6.28 -4.62 10.07
C LEU A 22 -5.02 -5.28 9.50
N THR A 23 -5.17 -6.31 8.69
CA THR A 23 -4.07 -7.15 8.21
C THR A 23 -3.90 -7.03 6.69
N ILE A 24 -2.73 -6.59 6.25
CA ILE A 24 -2.35 -6.43 4.84
C ILE A 24 -1.34 -7.51 4.47
N GLY A 25 -1.64 -8.37 3.49
CA GLY A 25 -0.70 -9.34 2.95
C GLY A 25 0.08 -8.76 1.77
N VAL A 26 1.41 -8.64 1.86
CA VAL A 26 2.27 -8.15 0.77
C VAL A 26 2.83 -9.33 -0.01
N VAL A 27 2.43 -9.45 -1.27
CA VAL A 27 2.73 -10.59 -2.15
C VAL A 27 3.33 -10.16 -3.48
N GLY A 28 3.80 -11.14 -4.26
CA GLY A 28 4.47 -10.94 -5.54
C GLY A 28 5.70 -11.83 -5.69
N VAL A 29 6.25 -11.88 -6.89
CA VAL A 29 7.42 -12.72 -7.20
C VAL A 29 8.67 -12.27 -6.43
N SER A 30 9.70 -13.11 -6.39
CA SER A 30 10.96 -12.76 -5.74
C SER A 30 11.63 -11.55 -6.42
N GLY A 31 12.34 -10.73 -5.62
CA GLY A 31 13.07 -9.55 -6.10
C GLY A 31 12.23 -8.30 -6.41
N VAL A 32 10.90 -8.32 -6.24
CA VAL A 32 10.06 -7.12 -6.49
C VAL A 32 10.20 -6.03 -5.42
N GLY A 33 10.69 -6.38 -4.23
CA GLY A 33 10.91 -5.43 -3.13
C GLY A 33 9.83 -5.43 -2.05
N LYS A 34 9.15 -6.58 -1.82
CA LYS A 34 8.14 -6.76 -0.76
C LYS A 34 8.68 -6.39 0.63
N SER A 35 9.71 -7.08 1.10
CA SER A 35 10.33 -6.82 2.40
C SER A 35 10.89 -5.39 2.50
N THR A 36 11.40 -4.82 1.40
CA THR A 36 11.85 -3.42 1.38
C THR A 36 10.68 -2.46 1.59
N LEU A 37 9.53 -2.71 0.96
CA LEU A 37 8.33 -1.91 1.17
C LEU A 37 7.80 -2.06 2.59
N VAL A 38 7.68 -3.29 3.10
CA VAL A 38 7.25 -3.56 4.48
C VAL A 38 8.13 -2.79 5.46
N ASN A 39 9.45 -2.95 5.36
CA ASN A 39 10.40 -2.22 6.22
C ASN A 39 10.27 -0.70 6.07
N THR A 40 9.96 -0.19 4.87
CA THR A 40 9.78 1.25 4.65
C THR A 40 8.50 1.77 5.30
N ILE A 41 7.39 1.02 5.22
CA ILE A 41 6.12 1.36 5.87
C ILE A 41 6.26 1.26 7.39
N CYS A 42 6.91 0.21 7.88
CA CYS A 42 7.16 0.00 9.31
C CYS A 42 8.09 1.10 9.86
N ASN A 43 9.26 1.36 9.26
CA ASN A 43 10.19 2.45 9.67
C ASN A 43 9.81 3.83 9.07
N THR A 44 8.53 4.12 8.94
CA THR A 44 8.06 5.51 9.09
C THR A 44 8.26 5.91 10.57
N ASP A 45 8.07 7.17 10.99
CA ASP A 45 8.33 7.59 12.40
C ASP A 45 7.38 6.92 13.44
N LEU A 46 6.76 5.81 13.06
CA LEU A 46 5.91 4.94 13.83
C LEU A 46 6.76 3.89 14.56
N PRO A 47 6.50 3.60 15.84
CA PRO A 47 7.27 2.62 16.59
C PRO A 47 7.04 1.19 16.03
N THR A 48 8.14 0.47 15.77
CA THR A 48 8.15 -0.89 15.21
C THR A 48 8.69 -1.94 16.18
N SER A 49 8.26 -3.18 16.00
CA SER A 49 8.96 -4.38 16.47
C SER A 49 9.65 -5.05 15.27
N ALA A 50 10.98 -5.09 15.27
CA ALA A 50 11.79 -5.46 14.09
C ALA A 50 11.77 -6.95 13.73
N THR A 51 11.85 -7.27 12.42
CA THR A 51 12.39 -8.56 11.91
C THR A 51 12.98 -8.51 10.49
N VAL A 52 13.65 -9.59 10.10
CA VAL A 52 14.89 -9.71 9.28
C VAL A 52 14.62 -10.06 7.79
N ALA A 53 15.65 -9.95 6.94
CA ALA A 53 15.60 -10.22 5.50
C ALA A 53 15.71 -11.73 5.11
N CYS A 54 15.12 -12.07 3.95
CA CYS A 54 14.94 -13.40 3.34
C CYS A 54 13.79 -14.24 3.93
N THR A 55 12.58 -13.76 3.66
CA THR A 55 11.29 -14.31 4.06
C THR A 55 11.04 -15.67 3.41
N LYS A 56 11.22 -16.76 4.16
CA LYS A 56 10.91 -18.15 3.72
C LYS A 56 9.52 -18.62 4.17
N GLU A 57 8.91 -17.87 5.09
CA GLU A 57 7.59 -18.07 5.68
C GLU A 57 6.87 -16.72 5.70
N PHE A 58 5.56 -16.67 5.96
CA PHE A 58 4.87 -15.39 6.10
C PHE A 58 5.32 -14.68 7.39
N GLU A 59 5.88 -13.48 7.26
CA GLU A 59 6.40 -12.70 8.38
C GLU A 59 5.48 -11.51 8.71
N ALA A 60 4.89 -11.53 9.89
CA ALA A 60 4.01 -10.45 10.35
C ALA A 60 4.78 -9.39 11.13
N GLN A 61 4.58 -8.12 10.77
CA GLN A 61 5.06 -6.94 11.50
C GLN A 61 3.87 -6.06 11.87
N ASP A 62 3.78 -5.69 13.15
CA ASP A 62 2.75 -4.77 13.63
C ASP A 62 3.31 -3.33 13.65
N VAL A 63 2.56 -2.42 13.04
CA VAL A 63 2.82 -0.98 13.00
C VAL A 63 1.77 -0.29 13.85
N VAL A 64 2.21 0.53 14.82
CA VAL A 64 1.32 1.30 15.66
C VAL A 64 1.14 2.69 15.06
N LEU A 65 -0.10 3.00 14.68
CA LEU A 65 -0.53 4.31 14.19
C LEU A 65 -1.06 5.11 15.39
N ASN A 66 -0.43 6.26 15.67
CA ASN A 66 -0.83 7.16 16.76
C ASN A 66 -1.62 8.33 16.18
N ALA A 67 -2.80 8.63 16.72
CA ALA A 67 -3.57 9.78 16.28
C ALA A 67 -2.90 11.08 16.77
N GLN A 68 -2.49 11.95 15.85
CA GLN A 68 -1.89 13.26 16.19
C GLN A 68 -2.90 14.41 16.20
N ASP A 69 -4.08 14.26 15.59
CA ASP A 69 -5.10 15.31 15.59
C ASP A 69 -5.99 15.25 16.84
N GLY A 70 -6.17 16.39 17.50
CA GLY A 70 -6.64 16.56 18.88
C GLY A 70 -8.11 16.23 19.14
N SER A 71 -8.79 15.53 18.23
CA SER A 71 -10.17 15.05 18.39
C SER A 71 -10.27 13.77 19.24
N VAL A 72 -9.22 12.93 19.26
CA VAL A 72 -9.12 11.77 20.17
C VAL A 72 -7.68 11.68 20.68
N ARG A 73 -7.39 12.32 21.82
CA ARG A 73 -6.09 12.19 22.50
C ARG A 73 -5.84 10.73 22.89
N ASP A 74 -4.63 10.23 22.66
CA ASP A 74 -4.13 8.91 23.06
C ASP A 74 -4.76 7.67 22.37
N TYR A 75 -5.36 7.85 21.18
CA TYR A 75 -5.85 6.72 20.38
C TYR A 75 -4.73 6.05 19.57
N ARG A 76 -4.64 4.71 19.66
CA ARG A 76 -3.62 3.91 18.99
C ARG A 76 -4.27 2.80 18.18
N ALA A 77 -4.05 2.78 16.88
CA ALA A 77 -4.47 1.70 16.00
C ALA A 77 -3.27 0.80 15.66
N LYS A 78 -3.51 -0.52 15.55
CA LYS A 78 -2.50 -1.46 15.09
C LYS A 78 -2.83 -1.88 13.66
N LEU A 79 -1.86 -1.73 12.78
CA LEU A 79 -1.87 -2.28 11.44
C LEU A 79 -0.90 -3.46 11.41
N ARG A 80 -1.34 -4.61 10.90
CA ARG A 80 -0.48 -5.77 10.68
C ARG A 80 -0.12 -5.86 9.21
N ILE A 81 1.16 -5.91 8.91
CA ILE A 81 1.67 -6.11 7.55
C ILE A 81 2.35 -7.48 7.52
N VAL A 82 1.92 -8.35 6.62
CA VAL A 82 2.44 -9.70 6.48
C VAL A 82 3.24 -9.79 5.18
N ASP A 83 4.55 -9.92 5.28
CA ASP A 83 5.44 -10.13 4.13
C ASP A 83 5.40 -11.61 3.71
N ALA A 84 5.05 -11.88 2.45
CA ALA A 84 5.00 -13.24 1.93
C ALA A 84 6.35 -13.66 1.31
N PRO A 85 6.69 -14.97 1.32
CA PRO A 85 7.84 -15.48 0.58
C PRO A 85 7.69 -15.19 -0.93
N GLY A 86 8.80 -14.94 -1.64
CA GLY A 86 8.74 -14.66 -3.08
C GLY A 86 8.38 -15.88 -3.92
N LEU A 87 7.36 -15.75 -4.78
CA LEU A 87 7.05 -16.76 -5.79
C LEU A 87 8.09 -16.74 -6.92
N GLY A 88 8.29 -17.89 -7.59
CA GLY A 88 9.11 -17.96 -8.80
C GLY A 88 10.61 -18.10 -8.57
N GLU A 89 11.03 -18.42 -7.33
CA GLU A 89 12.42 -18.78 -7.06
C GLU A 89 12.77 -20.19 -7.55
N SER A 90 11.80 -21.11 -7.55
CA SER A 90 11.99 -22.48 -7.99
C SER A 90 10.67 -23.13 -8.36
N VAL A 91 10.59 -23.66 -9.59
CA VAL A 91 9.42 -24.38 -10.11
C VAL A 91 9.02 -25.55 -9.19
N ASP A 92 10.00 -26.23 -8.59
CA ASP A 92 9.76 -27.37 -7.71
C ASP A 92 9.15 -26.96 -6.37
N LYS A 93 9.42 -25.72 -5.92
CA LYS A 93 8.92 -25.18 -4.64
C LYS A 93 7.64 -24.37 -4.77
N ASP A 94 7.34 -23.87 -5.97
CA ASP A 94 6.16 -23.05 -6.21
C ASP A 94 4.84 -23.70 -5.74
N PRO A 95 4.59 -25.02 -5.91
CA PRO A 95 3.38 -25.64 -5.38
C PRO A 95 3.26 -25.54 -3.85
N GLU A 96 4.38 -25.67 -3.13
CA GLU A 96 4.42 -25.52 -1.67
C GLU A 96 4.13 -24.06 -1.27
N TYR A 97 4.74 -23.09 -1.96
CA TYR A 97 4.46 -21.69 -1.71
C TYR A 97 3.02 -21.30 -2.05
N LEU A 98 2.46 -21.78 -3.16
CA LEU A 98 1.07 -21.52 -3.51
C LEU A 98 0.09 -22.11 -2.48
N ALA A 99 0.38 -23.30 -1.94
CA ALA A 99 -0.40 -23.87 -0.85
C ALA A 99 -0.33 -23.00 0.42
N MET A 100 0.85 -22.49 0.76
CA MET A 100 1.05 -21.55 1.87
C MET A 100 0.29 -20.23 1.64
N TYR A 101 0.29 -19.70 0.43
CA TYR A 101 -0.50 -18.52 0.08
C TYR A 101 -2.00 -18.76 0.28
N ARG A 102 -2.51 -19.91 -0.16
CA ARG A 102 -3.93 -20.26 0.02
C ARG A 102 -4.31 -20.43 1.49
N SER A 103 -3.38 -20.78 2.38
CA SER A 103 -3.66 -20.86 3.82
C SER A 103 -3.55 -19.51 4.54
N GLU A 104 -2.63 -18.63 4.11
CA GLU A 104 -2.35 -17.37 4.81
C GLU A 104 -3.16 -16.17 4.29
N LEU A 105 -3.41 -16.06 2.98
CA LEU A 105 -4.18 -14.95 2.42
C LEU A 105 -5.60 -14.84 2.96
N PRO A 106 -6.34 -15.93 3.28
CA PRO A 106 -7.63 -15.83 3.97
C PRO A 106 -7.60 -15.08 5.31
N LYS A 107 -6.43 -15.00 5.97
CA LYS A 107 -6.24 -14.29 7.24
C LYS A 107 -5.95 -12.79 7.06
N CYS A 108 -5.66 -12.37 5.84
CA CYS A 108 -5.45 -10.97 5.48
C CYS A 108 -6.80 -10.33 5.13
N ASP A 109 -7.00 -9.07 5.49
CA ASP A 109 -8.18 -8.30 5.11
C ASP A 109 -8.06 -7.82 3.66
N VAL A 110 -6.87 -7.40 3.27
CA VAL A 110 -6.54 -6.93 1.91
C VAL A 110 -5.16 -7.46 1.50
N VAL A 111 -4.97 -7.64 0.20
CA VAL A 111 -3.72 -8.13 -0.39
C VAL A 111 -3.09 -7.03 -1.23
N LEU A 112 -1.79 -6.80 -1.07
CA LEU A 112 -0.99 -5.95 -1.94
C LEU A 112 -0.13 -6.83 -2.85
N TRP A 113 -0.45 -6.88 -4.14
CA TRP A 113 0.40 -7.51 -5.14
C TRP A 113 1.42 -6.53 -5.70
N LEU A 114 2.71 -6.78 -5.45
CA LEU A 114 3.80 -6.00 -6.02
C LEU A 114 4.33 -6.62 -7.32
N SER A 115 4.40 -5.80 -8.36
CA SER A 115 5.13 -6.09 -9.60
C SER A 115 6.23 -5.04 -9.79
N ALA A 116 7.43 -5.44 -10.21
CA ALA A 116 8.56 -4.52 -10.36
C ALA A 116 8.58 -3.85 -11.72
N ALA A 117 8.59 -2.51 -11.78
CA ALA A 117 8.53 -1.74 -13.02
C ALA A 117 9.50 -2.22 -14.11
N ARG A 118 10.72 -2.60 -13.71
CA ARG A 118 11.77 -3.10 -14.62
C ARG A 118 11.55 -4.53 -15.13
N ASN A 119 10.74 -5.35 -14.45
CA ASN A 119 10.39 -6.66 -14.97
C ASN A 119 9.43 -6.51 -16.16
N ARG A 120 9.88 -6.85 -17.37
CA ARG A 120 9.04 -6.83 -18.57
C ARG A 120 8.39 -8.18 -18.86
N ALA A 121 8.91 -9.27 -18.29
CA ALA A 121 8.41 -10.62 -18.48
C ALA A 121 7.43 -10.98 -17.35
N VAL A 122 6.16 -10.63 -17.55
CA VAL A 122 5.11 -10.79 -16.52
C VAL A 122 4.28 -12.08 -16.67
N ALA A 123 4.59 -12.95 -17.64
CA ALA A 123 3.84 -14.19 -17.87
C ALA A 123 3.85 -15.12 -16.65
N LEU A 124 4.94 -15.12 -15.88
CA LEU A 124 5.01 -15.88 -14.63
C LEU A 124 4.05 -15.32 -13.57
N GLU A 125 4.00 -14.00 -13.43
CA GLU A 125 3.07 -13.31 -12.53
C GLU A 125 1.61 -13.58 -12.92
N GLN A 126 1.28 -13.53 -14.22
CA GLN A 126 -0.06 -13.85 -14.71
C GLN A 126 -0.49 -15.27 -14.34
N ARG A 127 0.41 -16.26 -14.42
CA ARG A 127 0.11 -17.64 -14.00
C ARG A 127 -0.21 -17.73 -12.51
N TYR A 128 0.59 -17.07 -11.66
CA TYR A 128 0.30 -17.07 -10.22
C TYR A 128 -0.98 -16.32 -9.89
N LEU A 129 -1.32 -15.26 -10.61
CA LEU A 129 -2.58 -14.56 -10.45
C LEU A 129 -3.78 -15.43 -10.80
N GLN A 130 -3.69 -16.21 -11.89
CA GLN A 130 -4.73 -17.18 -12.23
C GLN A 130 -4.90 -18.25 -11.14
N GLU A 131 -3.80 -18.76 -10.59
CA GLU A 131 -3.82 -19.73 -9.48
C GLU A 131 -4.39 -19.16 -8.18
N LEU A 132 -4.36 -17.84 -8.01
CA LEU A 132 -4.79 -17.10 -6.81
C LEU A 132 -5.96 -16.16 -7.09
N ALA A 133 -6.69 -16.37 -8.19
CA ALA A 133 -7.74 -15.47 -8.67
C ALA A 133 -8.90 -15.33 -7.65
N GLU A 134 -9.08 -16.31 -6.77
CA GLU A 134 -10.03 -16.27 -5.66
C GLU A 134 -9.79 -15.12 -4.66
N PHE A 135 -8.63 -14.45 -4.73
CA PHE A 135 -8.29 -13.29 -3.90
C PHE A 135 -8.26 -11.96 -4.67
N GLY A 136 -8.59 -11.95 -5.97
CA GLY A 136 -8.50 -10.77 -6.84
C GLY A 136 -9.36 -9.59 -6.39
N ASP A 137 -10.56 -9.88 -5.89
CA ASP A 137 -11.54 -8.91 -5.41
C ASP A 137 -11.00 -8.01 -4.28
N ARG A 138 -10.12 -8.54 -3.44
CA ARG A 138 -9.45 -7.82 -2.34
C ARG A 138 -7.96 -7.56 -2.58
N THR A 139 -7.52 -7.65 -3.84
CA THR A 139 -6.12 -7.36 -4.21
C THR A 139 -5.98 -5.95 -4.77
N VAL A 140 -5.00 -5.22 -4.24
CA VAL A 140 -4.49 -3.94 -4.76
C VAL A 140 -3.15 -4.19 -5.45
N PHE A 141 -2.91 -3.54 -6.57
CA PHE A 141 -1.70 -3.75 -7.37
C PHE A 141 -0.74 -2.57 -7.27
N GLY A 142 0.47 -2.83 -6.76
CA GLY A 142 1.54 -1.86 -6.66
C GLY A 142 2.61 -2.08 -7.73
N LEU A 143 2.95 -1.02 -8.47
CA LEU A 143 4.10 -1.02 -9.38
C LEU A 143 5.34 -0.53 -8.62
N SER A 144 6.09 -1.46 -8.05
CA SER A 144 7.31 -1.21 -7.29
C SER A 144 8.49 -0.78 -8.18
N GLN A 145 9.52 -0.17 -7.58
CA GLN A 145 10.74 0.27 -8.27
C GLN A 145 10.48 1.32 -9.37
N ALA A 146 9.45 2.16 -9.19
CA ALA A 146 9.08 3.18 -10.16
C ALA A 146 10.21 4.21 -10.41
N ASP A 147 11.04 4.47 -9.39
CA ASP A 147 12.21 5.35 -9.48
C ASP A 147 13.32 4.83 -10.40
N LEU A 148 13.26 3.56 -10.78
CA LEU A 148 14.24 2.89 -11.62
C LEU A 148 13.77 2.72 -13.07
N VAL A 149 12.66 3.36 -13.45
CA VAL A 149 12.19 3.44 -14.84
C VAL A 149 13.02 4.48 -15.58
N ASP A 150 13.48 4.16 -16.79
CA ASP A 150 14.19 5.14 -17.62
C ASP A 150 13.25 6.28 -18.06
N PRO A 151 13.74 7.52 -18.21
CA PRO A 151 15.06 7.98 -17.81
C PRO A 151 15.22 8.05 -16.28
N LEU A 152 16.45 7.83 -15.79
CA LEU A 152 16.79 7.91 -14.36
C LEU A 152 17.04 9.36 -13.91
N ASP A 153 16.10 10.25 -14.21
CA ASP A 153 16.19 11.70 -14.00
C ASP A 153 15.26 12.22 -12.88
N TRP A 154 15.03 11.36 -11.87
CA TRP A 154 14.23 11.66 -10.69
C TRP A 154 14.68 12.95 -9.99
N ASP A 155 13.76 13.89 -9.81
CA ASP A 155 14.03 15.11 -9.05
C ASP A 155 13.99 14.80 -7.55
N SER A 156 15.16 14.75 -6.94
CA SER A 156 15.29 14.45 -5.50
C SER A 156 14.93 15.64 -4.60
N THR A 157 14.82 16.85 -5.16
CA THR A 157 14.45 18.07 -4.41
C THR A 157 12.96 18.05 -4.07
N VAL A 158 12.12 17.71 -5.05
CA VAL A 158 10.66 17.62 -4.89
C VAL A 158 10.16 16.18 -4.71
N ASN A 159 11.06 15.21 -4.83
CA ASN A 159 10.78 13.78 -4.76
C ASN A 159 9.73 13.29 -5.78
N LEU A 160 9.89 13.72 -7.04
CA LEU A 160 9.00 13.36 -8.14
C LEU A 160 9.81 12.87 -9.36
N PRO A 161 9.24 11.97 -10.17
CA PRO A 161 9.81 11.64 -11.47
C PRO A 161 9.78 12.87 -12.39
N SER A 162 10.65 12.91 -13.40
CA SER A 162 10.49 13.86 -14.50
C SER A 162 9.20 13.57 -15.28
N GLU A 163 8.73 14.53 -16.08
CA GLU A 163 7.57 14.31 -16.97
C GLU A 163 7.76 13.12 -17.93
N THR A 164 9.00 12.88 -18.37
CA THR A 164 9.31 11.75 -19.25
C THR A 164 9.29 10.44 -18.48
N GLN A 165 9.92 10.39 -17.30
CA GLN A 165 9.91 9.21 -16.45
C GLN A 165 8.49 8.88 -15.99
N GLU A 166 7.68 9.87 -15.61
CA GLU A 166 6.29 9.70 -15.20
C GLU A 166 5.42 9.10 -16.31
N ARG A 167 5.59 9.59 -17.55
CA ARG A 167 4.90 9.02 -18.72
C ARG A 167 5.26 7.55 -18.92
N ASN A 168 6.55 7.20 -18.83
CA ASN A 168 7.01 5.82 -18.98
C ASN A 168 6.47 4.92 -17.85
N ILE A 169 6.44 5.41 -16.61
CA ILE A 169 5.80 4.72 -15.47
C ILE A 169 4.32 4.46 -15.79
N ARG A 170 3.60 5.45 -16.31
CA ARG A 170 2.18 5.34 -16.66
C ARG A 170 1.93 4.32 -17.76
N GLU A 171 2.75 4.30 -18.80
CA GLU A 171 2.68 3.31 -19.89
C GLU A 171 2.90 1.89 -19.35
N ILE A 172 3.87 1.71 -18.44
CA ILE A 172 4.12 0.41 -17.77
C ILE A 172 2.93 0.00 -16.89
N CYS A 173 2.32 0.92 -16.14
CA CYS A 173 1.11 0.64 -15.36
C CYS A 173 -0.03 0.17 -16.27
N GLN A 174 -0.25 0.83 -17.40
CA GLN A 174 -1.31 0.49 -18.35
C GLN A 174 -1.09 -0.87 -19.01
N ASP A 175 0.14 -1.15 -19.45
CA ASP A 175 0.51 -2.45 -20.04
C ASP A 175 0.32 -3.59 -19.04
N ARG A 176 0.73 -3.39 -17.77
CA ARG A 176 0.53 -4.38 -16.70
C ARG A 176 -0.93 -4.56 -16.34
N ALA A 177 -1.67 -3.46 -16.19
CA ALA A 177 -3.10 -3.46 -15.92
C ALA A 177 -3.82 -4.33 -16.94
N ALA A 178 -3.64 -4.07 -18.24
CA ALA A 178 -4.25 -4.87 -19.30
C ALA A 178 -3.95 -6.37 -19.17
N LYS A 179 -2.68 -6.74 -18.98
CA LYS A 179 -2.26 -8.15 -18.85
C LYS A 179 -2.81 -8.83 -17.60
N PHE A 180 -2.94 -8.10 -16.50
CA PHE A 180 -3.40 -8.65 -15.22
C PHE A 180 -4.93 -8.72 -15.22
N SER A 181 -5.60 -7.74 -15.82
CA SER A 181 -7.04 -7.79 -16.07
C SER A 181 -7.42 -9.01 -16.91
N ASP A 182 -6.66 -9.29 -17.98
CA ASP A 182 -6.88 -10.49 -18.80
C ASP A 182 -6.68 -11.80 -18.01
N ALA A 183 -5.75 -11.81 -17.04
CA ALA A 183 -5.46 -12.98 -16.23
C ALA A 183 -6.54 -13.25 -15.16
N LEU A 184 -7.12 -12.20 -14.58
CA LEU A 184 -8.11 -12.29 -13.50
C LEU A 184 -9.57 -12.24 -13.99
N GLY A 185 -9.82 -11.67 -15.17
CA GLY A 185 -11.16 -11.45 -15.71
C GLY A 185 -11.89 -10.24 -15.10
N GLU A 186 -11.16 -9.34 -14.44
CA GLU A 186 -11.67 -8.10 -13.83
C GLU A 186 -10.76 -6.91 -14.13
N ASP A 187 -11.23 -5.68 -13.94
CA ASP A 187 -10.42 -4.49 -14.24
C ASP A 187 -9.40 -4.22 -13.12
N VAL A 188 -8.12 -4.14 -13.51
CA VAL A 188 -6.97 -3.94 -12.62
C VAL A 188 -6.36 -2.56 -12.85
N ALA A 189 -6.07 -1.86 -11.77
CA ALA A 189 -5.29 -0.62 -11.79
C ALA A 189 -4.01 -0.76 -10.97
N PHE A 190 -2.93 -0.11 -11.41
CA PHE A 190 -1.64 -0.12 -10.74
C PHE A 190 -1.31 1.23 -10.11
N ILE A 191 -0.84 1.20 -8.86
CA ILE A 191 -0.31 2.36 -8.14
C ILE A 191 1.22 2.32 -8.19
N PRO A 192 1.90 3.25 -8.87
CA PRO A 192 3.36 3.27 -8.92
C PRO A 192 3.95 3.72 -7.60
N VAL A 193 4.92 2.97 -7.08
CA VAL A 193 5.57 3.25 -5.79
C VAL A 193 7.07 3.05 -5.85
N SER A 194 7.78 3.77 -4.98
CA SER A 194 9.19 3.52 -4.71
C SER A 194 9.41 3.53 -3.20
N SER A 195 9.84 2.39 -2.66
CA SER A 195 10.20 2.26 -1.25
C SER A 195 11.42 3.13 -0.91
N GLY A 196 12.46 3.10 -1.78
CA GLY A 196 13.69 3.87 -1.56
C GLY A 196 13.47 5.38 -1.59
N LYS A 197 12.56 5.86 -2.44
CA LYS A 197 12.17 7.27 -2.51
C LYS A 197 10.99 7.63 -1.60
N ARG A 198 10.35 6.65 -0.95
CA ARG A 198 9.05 6.81 -0.25
C ARG A 198 7.97 7.49 -1.11
N TYR A 199 8.04 7.26 -2.43
CA TYR A 199 7.14 7.88 -3.39
C TYR A 199 5.80 7.16 -3.43
N ASN A 200 4.72 7.95 -3.38
CA ASN A 200 3.34 7.52 -3.62
C ASN A 200 2.83 6.42 -2.66
N LEU A 201 3.42 6.32 -1.47
CA LEU A 201 3.00 5.36 -0.44
C LEU A 201 1.63 5.71 0.16
N GLN A 202 1.30 7.00 0.25
CA GLN A 202 0.00 7.42 0.78
C GLN A 202 -1.15 6.99 -0.15
N PRO A 203 -1.16 7.28 -1.47
CA PRO A 203 -2.21 6.77 -2.35
C PRO A 203 -2.32 5.24 -2.35
N LEU A 204 -1.18 4.54 -2.27
CA LEU A 204 -1.18 3.08 -2.11
C LEU A 204 -1.92 2.64 -0.85
N PHE A 205 -1.63 3.28 0.29
CA PHE A 205 -2.28 2.97 1.55
C PHE A 205 -3.77 3.30 1.55
N THR A 206 -4.15 4.44 0.97
CA THR A 206 -5.57 4.82 0.80
C THR A 206 -6.33 3.75 0.03
N GLU A 207 -5.79 3.27 -1.08
CA GLU A 207 -6.42 2.20 -1.88
C GLU A 207 -6.53 0.90 -1.09
N LEU A 208 -5.50 0.51 -0.32
CA LEU A 208 -5.54 -0.68 0.54
C LEU A 208 -6.64 -0.58 1.60
N LEU A 209 -6.82 0.60 2.18
CA LEU A 209 -7.92 0.86 3.12
C LEU A 209 -9.28 0.82 2.43
N GLU A 210 -9.40 1.33 1.21
CA GLU A 210 -10.67 1.33 0.45
C GLU A 210 -11.07 -0.05 -0.06
N ARG A 211 -10.09 -0.91 -0.35
CA ARG A 211 -10.29 -2.29 -0.80
C ARG A 211 -10.56 -3.27 0.34
N SER A 212 -10.35 -2.84 1.59
CA SER A 212 -10.58 -3.66 2.77
C SER A 212 -12.10 -3.91 3.00
N PRO A 213 -12.50 -5.04 3.63
CA PRO A 213 -13.91 -5.42 3.78
C PRO A 213 -14.75 -4.39 4.55
N ASP A 214 -16.05 -4.29 4.24
CA ASP A 214 -16.99 -3.36 4.90
C ASP A 214 -17.06 -3.55 6.43
N GLU A 215 -16.85 -4.77 6.91
CA GLU A 215 -16.79 -5.11 8.34
C GLU A 215 -15.65 -4.34 9.07
N ARG A 216 -14.64 -3.91 8.30
CA ARG A 216 -13.48 -3.15 8.74
C ARG A 216 -13.67 -1.64 8.54
N ALA A 217 -14.79 -1.19 7.94
CA ALA A 217 -15.07 0.22 7.58
C ALA A 217 -14.94 1.18 8.76
N TRP A 218 -15.35 0.78 9.96
CA TRP A 218 -15.23 1.60 11.16
C TRP A 218 -13.77 1.85 11.54
N MET A 219 -12.89 0.85 11.38
CA MET A 219 -11.45 1.02 11.60
C MET A 219 -10.84 1.88 10.52
N ILE A 220 -11.28 1.73 9.27
CA ILE A 220 -10.82 2.55 8.16
C ILE A 220 -11.22 4.02 8.36
N ALA A 221 -12.44 4.30 8.84
CA ALA A 221 -12.87 5.65 9.16
C ALA A 221 -11.99 6.28 10.24
N LEU A 222 -11.61 5.49 11.26
CA LEU A 222 -10.65 5.93 12.27
C LEU A 222 -9.27 6.15 11.64
N LEU A 223 -8.76 5.23 10.82
CA LEU A 223 -7.46 5.29 10.14
C LEU A 223 -7.35 6.42 9.09
N LYS A 224 -8.45 6.80 8.44
CA LYS A 224 -8.52 7.93 7.50
C LYS A 224 -8.61 9.28 8.20
N ALA A 225 -9.01 9.31 9.48
CA ALA A 225 -8.94 10.52 10.29
C ALA A 225 -7.49 10.89 10.69
N PHE A 226 -6.52 10.03 10.40
CA PHE A 226 -5.08 10.32 10.50
C PHE A 226 -4.67 11.19 9.30
N THR A 227 -3.85 12.22 9.52
CA THR A 227 -3.58 13.25 8.50
C THR A 227 -2.34 12.92 7.67
N VAL A 228 -2.21 13.59 6.53
CA VAL A 228 -1.07 13.46 5.59
C VAL A 228 0.29 13.68 6.28
N ASP A 229 0.32 14.47 7.35
CA ASP A 229 1.53 14.84 8.07
C ASP A 229 2.14 13.66 8.86
N ASP A 230 1.36 12.63 9.21
CA ASP A 230 1.83 11.44 9.92
C ASP A 230 2.83 10.59 9.10
N TRP A 231 2.90 10.82 7.78
CA TRP A 231 3.67 10.00 6.84
C TRP A 231 4.93 10.68 6.30
N ILE A 232 5.16 11.94 6.69
CA ILE A 232 6.29 12.76 6.26
C ILE A 232 7.23 12.96 7.46
N PRO A 233 8.49 12.47 7.39
CA PRO A 233 9.47 12.70 8.45
C PRO A 233 9.66 14.18 8.72
N GLU A 234 9.92 14.55 9.98
CA GLU A 234 10.01 15.96 10.40
C GLU A 234 10.91 16.81 9.50
N GLY A 235 12.03 16.26 9.02
CA GLY A 235 12.96 16.95 8.12
C GLY A 235 12.43 17.26 6.71
N PHE A 236 11.29 16.69 6.31
CA PHE A 236 10.60 16.96 5.03
C PHE A 236 9.35 17.83 5.20
N ARG A 237 8.95 18.16 6.44
CA ARG A 237 7.79 19.03 6.73
C ARG A 237 8.11 20.52 6.50
N GLU A 238 9.37 20.93 6.66
CA GLU A 238 9.76 22.35 6.63
C GLU A 238 9.71 23.01 5.24
N GLY A 239 9.77 22.24 4.14
CA GLY A 239 9.87 22.78 2.77
C GLY A 239 8.57 23.30 2.12
N ARG A 240 7.39 23.07 2.73
CA ARG A 240 6.09 23.48 2.15
C ARG A 240 5.52 24.79 2.69
N SER A 241 6.04 25.30 3.80
CA SER A 241 5.50 26.53 4.40
C SER A 241 5.73 27.77 3.52
N GLU A 242 6.72 27.74 2.61
CA GLU A 242 7.02 28.85 1.71
C GLU A 242 6.40 28.73 0.31
N SER A 243 6.15 27.52 -0.19
CA SER A 243 5.72 27.28 -1.58
C SER A 243 4.19 27.22 -1.77
N SER A 244 3.42 27.11 -0.69
CA SER A 244 1.95 27.09 -0.73
C SER A 244 1.30 28.49 -0.79
N ARG A 245 2.10 29.58 -0.73
CA ARG A 245 1.59 30.96 -0.90
C ARG A 245 1.55 31.45 -2.35
N SER A 246 2.12 30.75 -3.34
CA SER A 246 2.22 31.24 -4.72
C SER A 246 1.48 30.42 -5.79
N ALA A 247 0.99 29.21 -5.49
CA ALA A 247 0.30 28.36 -6.49
C ALA A 247 -1.24 28.35 -6.37
N GLY A 248 -1.81 29.00 -5.36
CA GLY A 248 -3.26 29.06 -5.11
C GLY A 248 -4.02 30.05 -5.99
N GLN A 249 -3.79 30.08 -7.31
CA GLN A 249 -4.66 30.78 -8.28
C GLN A 249 -4.24 30.47 -9.73
N SER A 250 -4.40 29.22 -10.19
CA SER A 250 -4.80 28.90 -11.58
C SER A 250 -4.75 27.39 -11.84
N GLY A 251 -5.85 26.85 -12.39
CA GLY A 251 -5.77 25.66 -13.24
C GLY A 251 -6.18 24.32 -12.64
N PHE A 252 -7.37 24.19 -12.05
CA PHE A 252 -8.10 22.92 -12.03
C PHE A 252 -9.60 23.16 -12.21
N SER A 253 -9.97 23.63 -13.40
CA SER A 253 -11.35 23.63 -13.86
C SER A 253 -11.43 22.87 -15.18
N GLY A 254 -11.89 21.63 -15.10
CA GLY A 254 -12.40 20.91 -16.27
C GLY A 254 -11.98 19.46 -16.32
N LEU A 255 -12.68 18.57 -15.62
CA LEU A 255 -12.91 17.21 -16.12
C LEU A 255 -14.06 16.51 -15.35
N PHE A 256 -15.27 17.07 -15.41
CA PHE A 256 -16.49 16.30 -15.15
C PHE A 256 -17.62 16.83 -16.04
N ARG A 257 -17.74 16.29 -17.26
CA ARG A 257 -18.98 16.37 -18.03
C ARG A 257 -19.53 14.96 -18.21
N LYS A 258 -20.41 14.61 -17.29
CA LYS A 258 -21.27 13.42 -17.28
C LYS A 258 -22.15 13.44 -18.54
N LYS A 259 -22.09 12.40 -19.37
CA LYS A 259 -23.17 12.08 -20.32
C LYS A 259 -24.35 11.54 -19.50
N ARG A 260 -25.51 12.15 -19.68
CA ARG A 260 -26.82 11.55 -19.41
C ARG A 260 -27.46 11.25 -20.76
N ASP A 261 -28.12 10.10 -20.78
CA ASP A 261 -29.04 9.54 -21.77
C ASP A 261 -28.47 9.15 -23.14
#